data_AF-A0AAU0V6J4-F1
#
_entry.id   AF-A0AAU0V6J4-F1
#
_cell.length_a   1.000
_cell.length_b   1.000
_cell.length_c   1.000
_cell.angle_alpha   90.00
_cell.angle_beta   90.00
_cell.angle_gamma   90.00
#
_symmetry.space_group_name_H-M   'P 1'
#
loop_
_entity.id
_entity.type
_entity.pdbx_description
1 polymer ?
#
loop_
_entity_poly.entity_id
_entity_poly.type
_entity_poly.pdbx_seq_one_letter_code
_entity_poly.pdbx_strand_id
1 'polypeptide(L)'
;MSTEETSRFVRLRVEMVLEVTDLDALTGTALESIAAEYGEPVAAVAGNDTAEERMHAEATVRADGAEALASLVDPFDLVSEVPGVELAQASWSSESIDYDPDAEGWDDPEGGDEDLFLPLGEGDEEGYGDAVAHNGRNDGEDGDPAQRV
;
A
#
# COMPACT_ATOMS: atom_id res chain seq x y z
N MET A 1 37.52 -24.10 4.33
CA MET A 1 36.59 -23.45 3.39
C MET A 1 35.23 -23.51 4.05
N SER A 2 34.70 -22.39 4.53
CA SER A 2 33.29 -22.30 4.85
C SER A 2 32.70 -21.47 3.72
N THR A 3 32.09 -22.14 2.75
CA THR A 3 31.29 -21.46 1.74
C THR A 3 30.19 -20.73 2.49
N GLU A 4 30.26 -19.40 2.50
CA GLU A 4 29.11 -18.55 2.81
C GLU A 4 27.99 -19.01 1.85
N GLU A 5 27.00 -19.73 2.38
CA GLU A 5 25.80 -20.07 1.62
C GLU A 5 25.13 -18.75 1.28
N THR A 6 25.37 -18.28 0.06
CA THR A 6 24.82 -17.02 -0.43
C THR A 6 23.36 -17.27 -0.72
N SER A 7 22.48 -16.78 0.16
CA SER A 7 21.04 -16.86 -0.03
C SER A 7 20.66 -16.34 -1.42
N ARG A 8 19.92 -17.16 -2.18
CA ARG A 8 19.45 -16.82 -3.53
C ARG A 8 18.03 -16.31 -3.43
N PHE A 9 17.86 -14.99 -3.38
CA PHE A 9 16.54 -14.36 -3.39
C PHE A 9 16.10 -14.02 -4.81
N VAL A 10 14.85 -14.34 -5.14
CA VAL A 10 14.21 -14.02 -6.43
C VAL A 10 12.92 -13.26 -6.15
N ARG A 11 12.72 -12.12 -6.79
CA ARG A 11 11.45 -11.36 -6.72
C ARG A 11 10.55 -11.80 -7.87
N LEU A 12 9.43 -12.43 -7.54
CA LEU A 12 8.35 -12.74 -8.47
C LEU A 12 7.35 -11.57 -8.53
N ARG A 13 6.92 -11.19 -9.74
CA ARG A 13 5.80 -10.25 -9.97
C ARG A 13 4.65 -11.03 -10.60
N VAL A 14 3.45 -10.88 -10.08
CA VAL A 14 2.25 -11.58 -10.55
C VAL A 14 1.12 -10.57 -10.68
N GLU A 15 0.40 -10.63 -11.79
CA GLU A 15 -0.79 -9.83 -12.07
C GLU A 15 -1.92 -10.77 -12.49
N MET A 16 -3.11 -10.59 -11.91
CA MET A 16 -4.21 -11.55 -12.05
C MET A 16 -5.54 -10.82 -12.22
N VAL A 17 -6.32 -11.22 -13.23
CA VAL A 17 -7.76 -10.96 -13.33
C VAL A 17 -8.51 -12.22 -12.95
N LEU A 18 -9.50 -12.04 -12.08
CA LEU A 18 -10.39 -13.12 -11.65
C LEU A 18 -11.83 -12.67 -11.86
N GLU A 19 -12.66 -13.54 -12.42
CA GLU A 19 -14.10 -13.34 -12.49
C GLU A 19 -14.74 -13.80 -11.18
N VAL A 20 -15.42 -12.90 -10.49
CA VAL A 20 -16.25 -13.26 -9.32
C VAL A 20 -17.60 -13.78 -9.82
N THR A 21 -17.77 -15.10 -9.82
CA THR A 21 -19.00 -15.75 -10.30
C THR A 21 -20.14 -15.76 -9.28
N ASP A 22 -19.82 -15.62 -7.99
CA ASP A 22 -20.78 -15.53 -6.88
C ASP A 22 -20.21 -14.63 -5.77
N LEU A 23 -20.68 -13.38 -5.74
CA LEU A 23 -20.20 -12.38 -4.79
C LEU A 23 -20.66 -12.68 -3.36
N ASP A 24 -21.90 -13.17 -3.18
CA ASP A 24 -22.44 -13.48 -1.86
C ASP A 24 -21.66 -14.64 -1.21
N ALA A 25 -21.33 -15.68 -1.99
CA ALA A 25 -20.50 -16.79 -1.53
C ALA A 25 -19.07 -16.35 -1.17
N LEU A 26 -18.48 -15.45 -1.98
CA LEU A 26 -17.15 -14.90 -1.71
C LEU A 26 -17.13 -14.11 -0.40
N THR A 27 -18.03 -13.14 -0.25
CA THR A 27 -18.13 -12.32 0.96
C THR A 27 -18.47 -13.17 2.19
N GLY A 28 -19.37 -14.16 2.06
CA GLY A 28 -19.68 -15.09 3.13
C GLY A 28 -18.44 -15.85 3.62
N THR A 29 -17.65 -16.37 2.69
CA THR A 29 -16.40 -17.08 2.99
C THR A 29 -15.36 -16.18 3.66
N ALA A 30 -15.21 -14.94 3.19
CA ALA A 30 -14.33 -13.94 3.80
C ALA A 30 -14.71 -13.65 5.26
N LEU A 31 -16.01 -13.50 5.54
CA LEU A 31 -16.50 -13.28 6.90
C LEU A 31 -16.25 -14.48 7.81
N GLU A 32 -16.43 -15.71 7.31
CA GLU A 32 -16.10 -16.92 8.07
C GLU A 32 -14.60 -17.02 8.38
N SER A 33 -13.74 -16.66 7.41
CA SER A 33 -12.29 -16.63 7.58
C SER A 33 -11.86 -15.61 8.65
N ILE A 34 -12.36 -14.38 8.56
CA ILE A 34 -12.11 -13.33 9.57
C ILE A 34 -12.62 -13.76 10.96
N ALA A 35 -13.77 -14.44 11.03
CA ALA A 35 -14.26 -14.96 12.29
C ALA A 35 -13.35 -16.04 12.89
N ALA A 36 -12.76 -16.89 12.06
CA ALA A 36 -11.82 -17.91 12.47
C ALA A 36 -10.47 -17.34 12.94
N GLU A 37 -9.98 -16.28 12.28
CA GLU A 37 -8.70 -15.62 12.62
C GLU A 37 -8.78 -14.82 13.92
N TYR A 38 -9.79 -13.95 14.04
CA TYR A 38 -9.92 -13.03 15.17
C TYR A 38 -10.67 -13.66 16.37
N GLY A 39 -11.36 -14.79 16.15
CA GLY A 39 -12.18 -15.47 17.16
C GLY A 39 -13.46 -14.72 17.51
N GLU A 40 -14.40 -15.38 18.20
CA GLU A 40 -15.68 -14.77 18.59
C GLU A 40 -15.49 -13.61 19.59
N PRO A 41 -16.28 -12.53 19.49
CA PRO A 41 -16.23 -11.44 20.45
C PRO A 41 -16.64 -11.93 21.84
N VAL A 42 -15.65 -12.31 22.65
CA VAL A 42 -15.84 -12.60 24.07
C VAL A 42 -15.76 -11.29 24.84
N ALA A 43 -16.91 -10.86 25.38
CA ALA A 43 -17.09 -9.61 26.15
C ALA A 43 -16.14 -9.41 27.36
N ALA A 44 -15.28 -10.37 27.68
CA ALA A 44 -14.38 -10.36 28.83
C ALA A 44 -12.88 -10.51 28.49
N VAL A 45 -12.50 -10.72 27.22
CA VAL A 45 -11.08 -10.70 26.80
C VAL A 45 -10.88 -9.52 25.86
N ALA A 46 -11.08 -8.32 26.40
CA ALA A 46 -10.83 -7.07 25.69
C ALA A 46 -9.34 -6.73 25.78
N GLY A 47 -8.54 -7.32 24.90
CA GLY A 47 -7.65 -6.45 24.14
C GLY A 47 -8.56 -5.66 23.21
N ASN A 48 -8.81 -4.39 23.53
CA ASN A 48 -9.67 -3.49 22.75
C ASN A 48 -9.44 -3.59 21.23
N ASP A 49 -8.17 -3.72 20.85
CA ASP A 49 -7.71 -3.55 19.49
C ASP A 49 -8.22 -4.67 18.55
N THR A 50 -8.27 -5.93 19.00
CA THR A 50 -8.65 -7.08 18.16
C THR A 50 -10.13 -7.07 17.74
N ALA A 51 -11.02 -6.55 18.58
CA ALA A 51 -12.45 -6.46 18.25
C ALA A 51 -12.75 -5.32 17.26
N GLU A 52 -12.05 -4.20 17.40
CA GLU A 52 -12.13 -3.07 16.46
C GLU A 52 -11.53 -3.45 15.11
N GLU A 53 -10.37 -4.13 15.10
CA GLU A 53 -9.74 -4.69 13.90
C GLU A 53 -10.66 -5.67 13.17
N ARG A 54 -11.25 -6.64 13.89
CA ARG A 54 -12.22 -7.58 13.31
C ARG A 54 -13.40 -6.85 12.67
N MET A 55 -14.02 -5.92 13.40
CA MET A 55 -15.16 -5.16 12.89
C MET A 55 -14.79 -4.34 11.65
N HIS A 56 -13.58 -3.78 11.61
CA HIS A 56 -13.09 -3.06 10.44
C HIS A 56 -12.91 -4.01 9.24
N ALA A 57 -12.20 -5.12 9.43
CA ALA A 57 -11.99 -6.13 8.39
C ALA A 57 -13.33 -6.65 7.83
N GLU A 58 -14.27 -6.99 8.72
CA GLU A 58 -15.60 -7.44 8.29
C GLU A 58 -16.40 -6.35 7.55
N ALA A 59 -16.22 -5.08 7.90
CA ALA A 59 -16.88 -3.97 7.20
C ALA A 59 -16.29 -3.81 5.78
N THR A 60 -14.97 -3.93 5.66
CA THR A 60 -14.25 -3.81 4.38
C THR A 60 -14.68 -4.90 3.39
N VAL A 61 -14.69 -6.18 3.80
CA VAL A 61 -15.09 -7.28 2.89
C VAL A 61 -16.58 -7.28 2.52
N ARG A 62 -17.43 -6.62 3.32
CA ARG A 62 -18.84 -6.40 2.97
C ARG A 62 -19.03 -5.25 1.99
N ALA A 63 -18.09 -4.30 1.96
CA ALA A 63 -18.16 -3.12 1.12
C ALA A 63 -17.63 -3.40 -0.30
N ASP A 64 -16.63 -4.27 -0.45
CA ASP A 64 -15.97 -4.53 -1.72
C ASP A 64 -15.61 -6.02 -1.89
N GLY A 65 -15.96 -6.58 -3.05
CA GLY A 65 -15.62 -7.95 -3.43
C GLY A 65 -14.12 -8.16 -3.68
N ALA A 66 -13.42 -7.11 -4.11
CA ALA A 66 -11.97 -7.15 -4.26
C ALA A 66 -11.31 -7.36 -2.88
N GLU A 67 -11.75 -6.61 -1.87
CA GLU A 67 -11.28 -6.75 -0.50
C GLU A 67 -11.63 -8.12 0.10
N ALA A 68 -12.83 -8.64 -0.17
CA ALA A 68 -13.21 -9.99 0.21
C ALA A 68 -12.24 -11.03 -0.39
N LEU A 69 -11.89 -10.89 -1.67
CA LEU A 69 -10.90 -11.75 -2.32
C LEU A 69 -9.51 -11.60 -1.67
N ALA A 70 -9.03 -10.38 -1.45
CA ALA A 70 -7.72 -10.15 -0.84
C ALA A 70 -7.61 -10.73 0.57
N SER A 71 -8.70 -10.76 1.34
CA SER A 71 -8.73 -11.36 2.68
C SER A 71 -8.60 -12.90 2.67
N LEU A 72 -8.89 -13.53 1.53
CA LEU A 72 -8.89 -14.99 1.38
C LEU A 72 -7.63 -15.54 0.72
N VAL A 73 -6.86 -14.71 0.03
CA VAL A 73 -5.65 -15.15 -0.67
C VAL A 73 -4.48 -15.20 0.31
N ASP A 74 -3.98 -16.41 0.58
CA ASP A 74 -2.72 -16.61 1.30
C ASP A 74 -1.54 -16.82 0.31
N PRO A 75 -0.56 -15.91 0.25
CA PRO A 75 0.60 -15.98 -0.64
C PRO A 75 1.53 -17.14 -0.29
N PHE A 76 1.54 -17.58 0.97
CA PHE A 76 2.33 -18.70 1.43
C PHE A 76 1.77 -19.97 0.82
N ASP A 77 0.46 -20.18 0.92
CA ASP A 77 -0.22 -21.32 0.29
C ASP A 77 -0.01 -21.33 -1.22
N LEU A 78 -0.07 -20.16 -1.89
CA LEU A 78 0.16 -20.03 -3.34
C LEU A 78 1.52 -20.55 -3.82
N VAL A 79 2.58 -20.40 -3.04
CA VAL A 79 3.94 -20.84 -3.43
C VAL A 79 4.41 -22.08 -2.68
N SER A 80 3.67 -22.55 -1.68
CA SER A 80 4.06 -23.64 -0.77
C SER A 80 4.34 -24.97 -1.48
N GLU A 81 3.69 -25.22 -2.61
CA GLU A 81 3.83 -26.46 -3.37
C GLU A 81 5.05 -26.46 -4.31
N VAL A 82 5.75 -25.33 -4.46
CA VAL A 82 6.92 -25.22 -5.35
C VAL A 82 8.18 -25.78 -4.66
N PRO A 83 8.80 -26.86 -5.17
CA PRO A 83 9.94 -27.48 -4.50
C PRO A 83 11.14 -26.53 -4.38
N GLY A 84 11.66 -26.39 -3.15
CA GLY A 84 12.84 -25.58 -2.86
C GLY A 84 12.58 -24.08 -2.79
N VAL A 85 11.31 -23.67 -2.65
CA VAL A 85 10.90 -22.28 -2.45
C VAL A 85 10.36 -22.10 -1.03
N GLU A 86 10.83 -21.05 -0.36
CA GLU A 86 10.29 -20.57 0.91
C GLU A 86 9.96 -19.08 0.74
N LEU A 87 8.74 -18.67 1.10
CA LEU A 87 8.31 -17.28 0.97
C LEU A 87 8.99 -16.42 2.05
N ALA A 88 9.80 -15.45 1.61
CA ALA A 88 10.45 -14.50 2.52
C ALA A 88 9.61 -13.24 2.77
N GLN A 89 8.90 -12.77 1.74
CA GLN A 89 8.08 -11.55 1.78
C GLN A 89 7.06 -11.62 0.65
N ALA A 90 5.85 -11.12 0.91
CA ALA A 90 4.83 -10.88 -0.10
C ALA A 90 4.16 -9.52 0.13
N SER A 91 3.67 -8.91 -0.94
CA SER A 91 2.80 -7.73 -0.92
C SER A 91 1.90 -7.82 -2.13
N TRP A 92 0.60 -7.58 -1.93
CA TRP A 92 -0.38 -7.45 -2.99
C TRP A 92 -1.44 -6.43 -2.58
N SER A 93 -2.24 -6.04 -3.56
CA SER A 93 -3.48 -5.30 -3.42
C SER A 93 -4.51 -5.92 -4.36
N SER A 94 -5.77 -5.64 -4.10
CA SER A 94 -6.89 -6.05 -4.95
C SER A 94 -7.70 -4.82 -5.32
N GLU A 95 -8.25 -4.81 -6.53
CA GLU A 95 -9.19 -3.80 -6.96
C GLU A 95 -10.25 -4.41 -7.88
N SER A 96 -11.42 -3.78 -7.90
CA SER A 96 -12.47 -4.10 -8.87
C SER A 96 -12.17 -3.36 -10.17
N ILE A 97 -12.14 -4.08 -11.29
CA ILE A 97 -11.91 -3.51 -12.63
C ILE A 97 -13.02 -3.87 -13.61
N ASP A 98 -13.22 -3.02 -14.62
CA ASP A 98 -14.02 -3.34 -15.80
C ASP A 98 -13.15 -4.12 -16.81
N TYR A 99 -13.10 -5.44 -16.70
CA TYR A 99 -12.26 -6.29 -17.55
C TYR A 99 -12.79 -6.38 -18.99
N ASP A 100 -11.95 -6.02 -19.96
CA ASP A 100 -12.17 -6.21 -21.40
C ASP A 100 -11.15 -7.22 -21.96
N PRO A 101 -11.57 -8.43 -22.39
CA PRO A 101 -10.67 -9.45 -22.91
C PRO A 101 -10.03 -9.09 -24.26
N ASP A 102 -10.60 -8.11 -24.98
CA ASP A 102 -10.09 -7.64 -26.27
C ASP A 102 -9.13 -6.44 -26.10
N ALA A 103 -8.92 -5.94 -24.88
CA ALA A 103 -7.95 -4.88 -24.59
C ALA A 103 -6.51 -5.34 -24.84
N GLU A 104 -5.65 -4.42 -25.28
CA GLU A 104 -4.23 -4.67 -25.57
C GLU A 104 -3.43 -4.87 -24.27
N GLY A 105 -3.57 -6.03 -23.63
CA GLY A 105 -2.83 -6.39 -22.42
C GLY A 105 -3.08 -5.45 -21.24
N TRP A 106 -2.43 -5.75 -20.12
CA TRP A 106 -2.23 -4.80 -19.05
C TRP A 106 -1.08 -3.90 -19.49
N ASP A 107 -1.19 -2.58 -19.38
CA ASP A 107 -0.09 -1.65 -19.70
C ASP A 107 1.18 -2.15 -19.00
N ASP A 108 2.08 -2.82 -19.74
CA ASP A 108 3.42 -3.13 -19.26
C ASP A 108 4.00 -1.75 -18.95
N PRO A 109 4.37 -1.44 -17.70
CA PRO A 109 5.15 -0.24 -17.46
C PRO A 109 6.48 -0.49 -18.14
N GLU A 110 6.57 -0.15 -19.44
CA GLU A 110 7.80 -0.11 -20.19
C GLU A 110 8.81 0.56 -19.27
N GLY A 111 9.83 -0.22 -18.85
CA GLY A 111 10.71 0.08 -17.72
C GLY A 111 11.01 1.57 -17.57
N GLY A 112 10.24 2.23 -16.70
CA GLY A 112 10.30 3.67 -16.47
C GLY A 112 11.53 4.09 -15.68
N ASP A 113 12.71 3.70 -16.14
CA ASP A 113 14.00 4.15 -15.65
C ASP A 113 15.13 3.97 -16.68
N GLU A 114 14.90 4.35 -17.94
CA GLU A 114 15.99 4.57 -18.91
C GLU A 114 15.97 6.02 -19.42
N ASP A 115 16.84 6.84 -18.82
CA ASP A 115 17.42 8.07 -19.39
C ASP A 115 16.55 9.33 -19.55
N LEU A 116 16.06 9.91 -18.44
CA LEU A 116 15.96 11.37 -18.35
C LEU A 116 17.33 11.99 -18.01
N PHE A 117 18.32 11.75 -18.88
CA PHE A 117 19.48 12.63 -18.97
C PHE A 117 19.02 13.92 -19.65
N LEU A 118 18.50 14.86 -18.87
CA LEU A 118 18.38 16.24 -19.34
C LEU A 118 19.81 16.80 -19.39
N PRO A 119 20.40 17.07 -20.57
CA PRO A 119 21.63 17.84 -20.60
C PRO A 119 21.31 19.20 -19.98
N LEU A 120 22.08 19.58 -18.96
CA LEU A 120 22.17 20.96 -18.47
C LEU A 120 22.62 21.84 -19.64
N GLY A 121 21.64 22.36 -20.39
CA GLY A 121 21.81 23.42 -21.36
C GLY A 121 21.91 24.74 -20.62
N GLU A 122 23.14 25.23 -20.53
CA GLU A 122 23.56 26.54 -20.06
C GLU A 122 22.89 27.68 -20.86
N GLY A 123 22.42 28.74 -20.19
CA GLY A 123 21.91 30.00 -20.76
C GLY A 123 20.42 29.94 -21.15
N ASP A 124 19.53 30.86 -20.78
CA ASP A 124 19.72 32.30 -20.68
C ASP A 124 18.81 32.92 -19.58
N GLU A 125 19.35 33.94 -18.92
CA GLU A 125 18.66 34.89 -18.05
C GLU A 125 17.48 35.57 -18.77
N GLU A 126 16.31 35.68 -18.11
CA GLU A 126 15.69 36.97 -17.76
C GLU A 126 14.31 36.81 -17.10
N GLY A 127 14.29 37.13 -15.79
CA GLY A 127 13.28 37.96 -15.14
C GLY A 127 11.80 37.57 -15.19
N TYR A 128 11.31 36.95 -14.10
CA TYR A 128 10.02 37.35 -13.50
C TYR A 128 10.12 37.26 -11.98
N GLY A 129 10.16 38.43 -11.36
CA GLY A 129 10.08 38.55 -9.91
C GLY A 129 8.66 38.34 -9.41
N ASP A 130 8.53 37.53 -8.37
CA ASP A 130 7.65 37.85 -7.26
C ASP A 130 8.24 37.21 -6.00
N ALA A 131 8.89 38.03 -5.19
CA ALA A 131 9.44 37.63 -3.92
C ALA A 131 8.30 37.49 -2.91
N VAL A 132 7.81 36.27 -2.71
CA VAL A 132 6.93 35.96 -1.58
C VAL A 132 7.80 36.02 -0.32
N ALA A 133 7.68 37.12 0.42
CA ALA A 133 8.36 37.31 1.69
C ALA A 133 7.87 36.27 2.70
N HIS A 134 8.69 35.25 2.98
CA HIS A 134 8.58 34.50 4.21
C HIS A 134 8.98 35.42 5.36
N ASN A 135 8.01 35.76 6.20
CA ASN A 135 8.17 36.46 7.46
C ASN A 135 9.03 35.63 8.42
N GLY A 136 10.34 35.79 8.25
CA GLY A 136 11.34 35.38 9.22
C GLY A 136 11.55 36.47 10.27
N ARG A 137 11.88 35.96 11.46
CA ARG A 137 12.88 36.48 12.39
C ARG A 137 12.37 37.33 13.55
N ASN A 138 12.38 36.64 14.68
CA ASN A 138 12.42 37.13 16.04
C ASN A 138 13.85 37.65 16.30
N ASP A 139 14.04 38.96 16.42
CA ASP A 139 15.26 39.57 16.95
C ASP A 139 14.82 40.58 18.02
N GLY A 140 15.37 40.42 19.22
CA GLY A 140 15.04 41.21 20.40
C GLY A 140 15.82 42.52 20.51
N GLU A 141 15.52 43.18 21.64
CA GLU A 141 16.22 44.27 22.31
C GLU A 141 15.87 45.73 21.96
N ASP A 142 15.22 46.34 22.97
CA ASP A 142 15.50 47.62 23.62
C ASP A 142 14.87 48.93 23.14
N GLY A 143 14.05 49.51 24.03
CA GLY A 143 13.65 50.92 24.01
C GLY A 143 12.43 51.31 24.88
N ASP A 144 12.55 51.26 26.21
CA ASP A 144 11.72 51.98 27.21
C ASP A 144 12.02 53.52 27.16
N PRO A 145 11.33 54.49 27.83
CA PRO A 145 10.08 54.50 28.63
C PRO A 145 9.04 55.60 28.28
N ALA A 146 7.91 55.54 29.01
CA ALA A 146 7.10 56.65 29.58
C ALA A 146 5.92 57.27 28.78
N GLN A 147 4.69 57.12 29.32
CA GLN A 147 3.93 58.12 30.11
C GLN A 147 2.43 57.73 30.16
N ARG A 148 1.85 57.58 31.37
CA ARG A 148 0.81 58.45 31.98
C ARG A 148 -0.48 58.55 31.12
N VAL A 149 -1.66 58.13 31.58
CA VAL A 149 -2.42 58.48 32.81
C VAL A 149 -3.39 57.35 33.14
#